data_AF-A0A356X006-F1
#
_entry.id   AF-A0A356X006-F1
#
_cell.length_a   1.000
_cell.length_b   1.000
_cell.length_c   1.000
_cell.angle_alpha   90.00
_cell.angle_beta   90.00
_cell.angle_gamma   90.00
#
_symmetry.space_group_name_H-M   'P 1'
#
loop_
_entity.id
_entity.type
_entity.pdbx_description
1 polymer ?
#
loop_
_entity_poly.entity_id
_entity_poly.type
_entity_poly.pdbx_seq_one_letter_code
_entity_poly.pdbx_strand_id
1 'polypeptide(L)'
;GLVTFAMKSFTVVPPTLDYRLLKNLIDELEMGIIEDGTAIGMGIATAINRLKDSNTESKVIILLTDGQNNAGEIDPVTAADLASTYNIKIYTIGAGTRGTAPYPIQDPIF
;
A
#
# COMPACT_ATOMS: atom_id res chain seq x y z
N GLY A 1 -7.91 -5.54 -6.65
CA GLY A 1 -8.15 -4.25 -5.97
C GLY A 1 -6.84 -3.53 -5.84
N LEU A 2 -6.88 -2.21 -5.65
CA LEU A 2 -5.70 -1.35 -5.51
C LEU A 2 -5.87 -0.45 -4.29
N VAL A 3 -4.88 -0.46 -3.41
CA VAL A 3 -4.74 0.45 -2.28
C VAL A 3 -3.45 1.22 -2.48
N THR A 4 -3.52 2.54 -2.35
CA THR A 4 -2.35 3.43 -2.36
C THR A 4 -2.06 3.90 -0.95
N PHE A 5 -0.79 4.14 -0.65
CA PHE A 5 -0.38 4.67 0.63
C PHE A 5 0.86 5.57 0.49
N ALA A 6 0.90 6.59 1.32
CA ALA A 6 2.07 7.38 1.67
C ALA A 6 1.95 7.68 3.18
N MET A 7 1.80 8.93 3.62
CA MET A 7 1.46 9.23 5.02
C MET A 7 0.06 8.71 5.42
N LYS A 8 -0.87 8.71 4.47
CA LYS A 8 -2.24 8.16 4.59
C LYS A 8 -2.45 7.08 3.54
N SER A 9 -3.51 6.28 3.70
CA SER A 9 -3.83 5.17 2.79
C SER A 9 -5.28 5.21 2.32
N PHE A 10 -5.50 4.92 1.03
CA PHE A 10 -6.81 4.96 0.40
C PHE A 10 -7.03 3.77 -0.53
N THR A 11 -8.28 3.32 -0.64
CA THR A 11 -8.65 2.32 -1.65
C THR A 11 -8.97 3.04 -2.95
N VAL A 12 -8.16 2.81 -4.00
CA VAL A 12 -8.40 3.35 -5.34
C VAL A 12 -9.48 2.53 -6.04
N VAL A 13 -9.37 1.20 -5.97
CA VAL A 13 -10.42 0.29 -6.45
C VAL A 13 -10.58 -0.90 -5.49
N PRO A 14 -11.81 -1.25 -5.09
CA PRO A 14 -12.06 -2.46 -4.33
C PRO A 14 -11.60 -3.73 -5.06
N PRO A 15 -11.54 -4.89 -4.39
CA PRO A 15 -11.36 -6.18 -5.05
C PRO A 15 -12.36 -6.35 -6.21
N THR A 16 -11.86 -6.57 -7.42
CA THR A 16 -12.63 -6.71 -8.65
C THR A 16 -11.94 -7.70 -9.57
N LEU A 17 -12.71 -8.33 -10.45
CA LEU A 17 -12.22 -9.19 -11.54
C LEU A 17 -11.98 -8.41 -12.84
N ASP A 18 -12.31 -7.11 -12.86
CA ASP A 18 -12.00 -6.25 -14.01
C ASP A 18 -10.51 -5.88 -14.01
N TYR A 19 -9.70 -6.76 -14.60
CA TYR A 19 -8.27 -6.55 -14.74
C TYR A 19 -7.92 -5.39 -15.68
N ARG A 20 -8.82 -5.01 -16.61
CA ARG A 20 -8.58 -3.89 -17.53
C ARG A 20 -8.63 -2.57 -16.78
N LEU A 21 -9.68 -2.40 -15.95
CA LEU A 21 -9.80 -1.24 -15.07
C LEU A 21 -8.59 -1.14 -14.13
N LEU A 22 -8.22 -2.25 -13.49
CA LEU A 22 -7.09 -2.27 -12.56
C LEU A 22 -5.78 -1.84 -13.24
N LYS A 23 -5.53 -2.34 -14.46
CA LYS A 23 -4.32 -1.98 -15.22
C LYS A 23 -4.31 -0.49 -15.58
N ASN A 24 -5.42 0.05 -16.07
CA ASN A 24 -5.51 1.47 -16.40
C ASN A 24 -5.27 2.36 -15.17
N LEU A 25 -5.84 2.01 -14.02
CA LEU A 25 -5.65 2.77 -12.78
C LEU A 25 -4.21 2.70 -12.23
N ILE A 26 -3.49 1.61 -12.52
CA ILE A 26 -2.06 1.51 -12.19
C ILE A 26 -1.25 2.40 -13.13
N ASP A 27 -1.58 2.41 -14.43
CA ASP A 27 -0.88 3.21 -15.44
C ASP A 27 -1.12 4.73 -15.23
N GLU A 28 -2.27 5.12 -14.67
CA GLU A 28 -2.63 6.51 -14.34
C GLU A 28 -2.14 6.97 -12.95
N LEU A 29 -1.44 6.10 -12.22
CA LEU A 29 -1.06 6.38 -10.84
C LEU A 29 0.07 7.43 -10.77
N GLU A 30 -0.26 8.64 -10.32
CA GLU A 30 0.74 9.70 -10.11
C GLU A 30 1.24 9.73 -8.66
N MET A 31 2.56 9.83 -8.50
CA MET A 31 3.20 10.06 -7.21
C MET A 31 3.01 11.52 -6.78
N GLY A 32 2.83 11.76 -5.47
CA GLY A 32 2.68 13.13 -4.92
C GLY A 32 1.24 13.60 -4.69
N ILE A 33 0.23 12.75 -4.92
CA ILE A 33 -1.18 13.06 -4.57
C ILE A 33 -1.41 13.02 -3.05
N ILE A 34 -0.62 12.23 -2.32
CA ILE A 34 -0.75 12.01 -0.87
C ILE A 34 0.41 12.71 -0.17
N GLU A 35 0.14 13.28 1.01
CA GLU A 35 1.15 13.85 1.90
C GLU A 35 2.37 12.92 2.06
N ASP A 36 3.54 13.55 2.03
CA ASP A 36 4.84 12.88 2.13
C ASP A 36 4.98 12.10 3.44
N GLY A 37 5.59 10.93 3.33
CA GLY A 37 5.70 9.94 4.41
C GLY A 37 5.33 8.56 3.92
N THR A 38 5.70 7.53 4.67
CA THR A 38 5.45 6.13 4.32
C THR A 38 4.88 5.42 5.54
N ALA A 39 3.57 5.15 5.49
CA ALA A 39 2.79 4.47 6.52
C ALA A 39 2.36 3.08 6.02
N ILE A 40 3.30 2.14 6.03
CA ILE A 40 3.09 0.77 5.55
C ILE A 40 1.96 0.10 6.33
N GLY A 41 1.93 0.24 7.66
CA GLY A 41 0.90 -0.37 8.50
C GLY A 41 -0.50 0.14 8.19
N MET A 42 -0.66 1.42 7.86
CA MET A 42 -1.94 2.00 7.43
C MET A 42 -2.41 1.43 6.08
N GLY A 43 -1.49 1.28 5.12
CA GLY A 43 -1.76 0.64 3.83
C GLY A 43 -2.25 -0.80 3.99
N ILE A 44 -1.57 -1.58 4.83
CA ILE A 44 -1.96 -2.96 5.14
C ILE A 44 -3.34 -2.97 5.84
N ALA A 45 -3.55 -2.14 6.87
CA ALA A 45 -4.82 -2.07 7.59
C ALA A 45 -6.01 -1.73 6.68
N THR A 46 -5.81 -0.81 5.73
CA THR A 46 -6.81 -0.46 4.72
C THR A 46 -7.13 -1.65 3.82
N ALA A 47 -6.11 -2.36 3.36
CA ALA A 47 -6.29 -3.57 2.55
C ALA A 47 -7.00 -4.70 3.33
N ILE A 48 -6.64 -4.93 4.59
CA ILE A 48 -7.33 -5.87 5.49
C ILE A 48 -8.81 -5.51 5.58
N ASN A 49 -9.13 -4.23 5.80
CA ASN A 49 -10.51 -3.78 5.92
C ASN A 49 -11.33 -3.98 4.62
N ARG A 50 -10.69 -4.08 3.46
CA ARG A 50 -11.35 -4.45 2.20
C ARG A 50 -11.54 -5.95 2.01
N LEU A 51 -10.72 -6.78 2.65
CA LEU A 51 -10.71 -8.24 2.48
C LEU A 51 -11.37 -9.02 3.63
N LYS A 52 -11.45 -8.44 4.83
CA LYS A 52 -11.91 -9.14 6.04
C LYS A 52 -13.30 -9.77 5.86
N ASP A 53 -14.22 -9.05 5.21
CA ASP A 53 -15.62 -9.48 5.02
C ASP A 53 -15.84 -10.31 3.73
N SER A 54 -14.76 -10.62 2.99
CA SER A 54 -14.86 -11.46 1.80
C SER A 54 -15.11 -12.93 2.18
N ASN A 55 -16.04 -13.58 1.47
CA ASN A 55 -16.33 -15.02 1.60
C ASN A 55 -15.38 -15.91 0.78
N THR A 56 -14.31 -15.35 0.23
CA THR A 56 -13.34 -16.09 -0.58
C THR A 56 -12.41 -16.93 0.29
N GLU A 57 -12.04 -18.11 -0.19
CA GLU A 57 -11.15 -19.04 0.51
C GLU A 57 -9.73 -18.49 0.65
N SER A 58 -9.24 -17.79 -0.39
CA SER A 58 -7.89 -17.22 -0.42
C SER A 58 -7.93 -15.69 -0.41
N LYS A 59 -7.35 -15.10 0.63
CA LYS A 59 -7.18 -13.65 0.78
C LYS A 59 -5.70 -13.31 0.78
N VAL A 60 -5.28 -12.47 -0.17
CA VAL A 60 -3.87 -12.13 -0.38
C VAL A 60 -3.70 -10.63 -0.53
N ILE A 61 -2.69 -10.09 0.14
CA ILE A 61 -2.19 -8.73 -0.03
C ILE A 61 -0.77 -8.84 -0.61
N ILE A 62 -0.51 -8.08 -1.67
CA ILE A 62 0.84 -7.88 -2.22
C ILE A 62 1.24 -6.44 -1.88
N LEU A 63 2.24 -6.29 -1.02
CA LEU A 63 2.78 -4.99 -0.61
C LEU A 63 3.99 -4.66 -1.47
N LEU A 64 3.96 -3.50 -2.13
CA LEU A 64 5.11 -2.93 -2.83
C LEU A 64 5.62 -1.71 -2.04
N THR A 65 6.89 -1.74 -1.63
CA THR A 65 7.49 -0.67 -0.79
C THR A 65 9.01 -0.68 -0.94
N ASP A 66 9.68 0.44 -0.65
CA ASP A 66 11.13 0.52 -0.49
C ASP A 66 11.61 0.07 0.91
N GLY A 67 10.67 -0.26 1.80
CA GLY A 67 10.92 -0.79 3.13
C GLY A 67 11.06 0.28 4.22
N GLN A 68 10.90 1.56 3.89
CA GLN A 68 10.90 2.63 4.90
C GLN A 68 9.49 2.79 5.48
N ASN A 69 9.39 2.81 6.81
CA ASN A 69 8.16 3.20 7.50
C ASN A 69 8.49 4.35 8.44
N ASN A 70 8.17 5.58 8.02
CA ASN A 70 8.53 6.81 8.73
C ASN A 70 7.31 7.64 9.15
N ALA A 71 6.09 7.15 8.88
CA ALA A 71 4.84 7.79 9.22
C ALA A 71 3.77 6.76 9.61
N GLY A 72 2.60 7.26 10.02
CA GLY A 72 1.43 6.45 10.35
C GLY A 72 1.33 6.03 11.81
N GLU A 73 0.12 5.67 12.21
CA GLU A 73 -0.23 5.32 13.60
C GLU A 73 -0.12 3.82 13.88
N ILE A 74 -0.09 3.01 12.82
CA ILE A 74 -0.06 1.54 12.90
C ILE A 74 1.31 1.05 12.46
N ASP A 75 1.97 0.32 13.35
CA ASP A 75 3.22 -0.36 13.05
C ASP A 75 3.01 -1.49 12.02
N PRO A 76 3.91 -1.68 11.03
CA PRO A 76 3.77 -2.72 10.01
C PRO A 76 3.65 -4.14 10.56
N VAL A 77 4.35 -4.46 11.66
CA VAL A 77 4.28 -5.78 12.31
C VAL A 77 2.91 -5.98 12.96
N THR A 78 2.40 -4.95 13.64
CA THR A 78 1.04 -4.97 14.21
C THR A 78 -0.01 -5.21 13.12
N ALA A 79 0.14 -4.56 11.96
CA ALA A 79 -0.77 -4.76 10.84
C ALA A 79 -0.66 -6.18 10.24
N ALA A 80 0.55 -6.76 10.21
CA ALA A 80 0.77 -8.13 9.75
C ALA A 80 0.13 -9.17 10.70
N ASP A 81 0.25 -8.96 12.01
CA ASP A 81 -0.41 -9.80 13.02
C ASP A 81 -1.93 -9.75 12.85
N LEU A 82 -2.50 -8.55 12.64
CA LEU A 82 -3.91 -8.39 12.36
C LEU A 82 -4.34 -9.13 11.08
N ALA A 83 -3.57 -9.06 9.99
CA ALA A 83 -3.87 -9.82 8.76
C ALA A 83 -3.91 -11.33 9.03
N SER A 84 -3.00 -11.85 9.85
CA SER A 84 -2.96 -13.26 10.24
C SER A 84 -4.26 -13.70 10.93
N THR A 85 -4.82 -12.87 11.82
CA THR A 85 -6.10 -13.17 12.49
C THR A 85 -7.29 -13.32 11.52
N TYR A 86 -7.21 -12.68 10.35
CA TYR A 86 -8.23 -12.78 9.29
C TYR A 86 -7.88 -13.81 8.20
N ASN A 87 -6.83 -14.62 8.41
CA ASN A 87 -6.30 -15.57 7.44
C ASN A 87 -5.93 -14.90 6.10
N ILE A 88 -5.39 -13.69 6.17
CA ILE A 88 -4.92 -12.91 5.03
C ILE A 88 -3.40 -13.08 4.91
N LYS A 89 -2.94 -13.57 3.77
CA LYS A 89 -1.50 -13.71 3.49
C LYS A 89 -0.95 -12.40 2.94
N ILE A 90 0.16 -11.93 3.49
CA ILE A 90 0.89 -10.76 2.98
C ILE A 90 2.16 -11.24 2.29
N TYR A 91 2.34 -10.85 1.04
CA TYR A 91 3.60 -10.99 0.30
C TYR A 91 4.20 -9.60 0.10
N THR A 92 5.46 -9.42 0.44
CA THR A 92 6.16 -8.15 0.31
C THR A 92 7.13 -8.19 -0.86
N ILE A 93 7.11 -7.12 -1.65
CA ILE A 93 8.03 -6.88 -2.76
C ILE A 93 8.76 -5.58 -2.43
N GLY A 94 10.04 -5.71 -2.11
CA GLY A 94 10.94 -4.58 -1.92
C GLY A 94 11.33 -3.98 -3.27
N ALA A 95 10.96 -2.73 -3.52
CA ALA A 95 11.36 -1.99 -4.71
C ALA A 95 12.36 -0.89 -4.35
N GLY A 96 13.61 -1.07 -4.77
CA GLY A 96 14.68 -0.11 -4.56
C GLY A 96 15.94 -0.51 -5.32
N THR A 97 16.75 0.47 -5.67
CA THR A 97 18.06 0.24 -6.27
C THR A 97 19.12 0.05 -5.20
N ARG A 98 20.16 -0.75 -5.46
CA ARG A 98 21.38 -0.73 -4.64
C ARG A 98 22.09 0.62 -4.88
N GLY A 99 21.88 1.59 -3.98
CA GLY A 99 22.44 2.95 -4.09
C GLY A 99 21.45 4.01 -3.58
N THR A 100 21.75 5.28 -3.80
CA THR A 100 20.84 6.41 -3.50
C THR A 100 19.90 6.67 -4.67
N ALA A 101 18.59 6.71 -4.43
CA ALA A 101 17.61 7.16 -5.41
C ALA A 101 17.37 8.68 -5.27
N PRO A 102 17.20 9.43 -6.37
CA PRO A 102 16.74 10.82 -6.28
C PRO A 102 15.38 10.86 -5.59
N TYR A 103 15.27 11.61 -4.48
CA TYR A 103 14.00 11.87 -3.82
C TYR A 103 13.55 13.30 -4.16
N PRO A 104 12.28 13.52 -4.56
CA PRO A 104 11.78 14.85 -4.84
C PRO A 104 11.81 15.70 -3.55
N ILE A 105 12.57 16.78 -3.58
CA ILE A 105 12.58 17.80 -2.53
C ILE A 105 11.77 18.99 -3.01
N GLN A 106 10.79 19.43 -2.21
CA GLN A 106 10.06 20.66 -2.46
C GLN A 106 10.96 21.82 -2.03
N ASP A 107 11.59 22.49 -2.99
CA ASP A 107 12.46 23.63 -2.73
C ASP A 107 11.57 24.85 -2.36
N PRO A 108 11.75 25.49 -1.20
CA PRO A 108 10.92 26.62 -0.79
C PRO A 108 11.09 27.89 -1.65
N ILE A 109 12.01 27.87 -2.63
CA ILE A 109 12.32 29.02 -3.50
C ILE A 109 11.74 28.86 -4.92
N PHE A 110 11.29 27.67 -5.33
CA PHE A 110 10.70 27.42 -6.66
C PHE A 110 9.28 26.84 -6.59
#